data_AF-T0SMS6-F1
#
_entry.id   AF-T0SMS6-F1
#
_cell.length_a   1.000
_cell.length_b   1.000
_cell.length_c   1.000
_cell.angle_alpha   90.00
_cell.angle_beta   90.00
_cell.angle_gamma   90.00
#
_symmetry.space_group_name_H-M   'P 1'
#
loop_
_entity.id
_entity.type
_entity.pdbx_description
1 polymer ?
#
loop_
_entity_poly.entity_id
_entity_poly.type
_entity_poly.pdbx_seq_one_letter_code
_entity_poly.pdbx_strand_id
1 'polypeptide(L)' 'ETTVDGMVNVVKALEPTFGGINLEDIKAPECFEVEKQLVELMNIPVFHDDQHGTAIIASAGFINAIEISKKKIEDVKVV' A
#
# COMPACT_ATOMS: atom_id res chain seq x y z
N GLU A 1 -10.86 -11.17 17.05
CA GLU A 1 -9.57 -11.01 17.77
C GLU A 1 -8.75 -9.97 17.04
N THR A 2 -7.87 -9.23 17.74
CA THR A 2 -6.94 -8.25 17.14
C THR A 2 -5.69 -8.93 16.58
N THR A 3 -5.90 -10.00 15.83
CA THR A 3 -4.86 -10.77 15.13
C THR A 3 -4.92 -10.45 13.64
N VAL A 4 -3.83 -10.71 12.92
CA VAL A 4 -3.78 -10.58 11.45
C VAL A 4 -4.93 -11.38 10.81
N ASP A 5 -5.02 -12.67 11.14
CA ASP A 5 -6.09 -13.54 10.62
C ASP A 5 -7.48 -13.05 11.00
N GLY A 6 -7.65 -12.51 12.22
CA GLY A 6 -8.91 -11.93 12.67
C GLY A 6 -9.34 -10.76 11.79
N MET A 7 -8.41 -9.84 11.49
CA MET A 7 -8.66 -8.71 10.60
C MET A 7 -8.95 -9.16 9.16
N VAL A 8 -8.13 -10.05 8.61
CA VAL A 8 -8.28 -10.58 7.24
C VAL A 8 -9.65 -11.22 7.07
N ASN A 9 -10.08 -12.05 8.02
CA ASN A 9 -11.38 -12.72 7.97
C ASN A 9 -12.54 -11.73 8.00
N VAL A 10 -12.45 -10.67 8.80
CA VAL A 10 -13.49 -9.63 8.87
C VAL A 10 -13.57 -8.84 7.57
N VAL A 11 -12.44 -8.37 7.05
CA VAL A 11 -12.41 -7.58 5.80
C VAL A 11 -12.89 -8.41 4.61
N LYS A 12 -12.44 -9.67 4.51
CA LYS A 12 -12.90 -10.60 3.47
C LYS A 12 -14.41 -10.83 3.49
N ALA A 13 -15.01 -10.95 4.68
CA ALA A 13 -16.46 -11.12 4.81
C ALA A 13 -17.27 -9.93 4.25
N LEU A 14 -16.65 -8.75 4.14
CA LEU A 14 -17.27 -7.53 3.60
C LEU A 14 -17.14 -7.40 2.08
N GLU A 15 -16.36 -8.27 1.41
CA GLU A 15 -16.10 -8.24 -0.04
C GLU A 15 -17.36 -8.03 -0.90
N PRO A 16 -18.50 -8.72 -0.67
CA PRO A 16 -19.68 -8.58 -1.54
C PRO A 16 -20.31 -7.19 -1.53
N THR A 17 -19.95 -6.34 -0.56
CA THR A 17 -20.54 -5.00 -0.39
C THR A 17 -19.73 -3.92 -1.14
N PHE A 18 -18.43 -4.12 -1.32
CA PHE A 18 -17.52 -3.08 -1.80
C PHE A 18 -16.91 -3.41 -3.17
N GLY A 19 -16.58 -2.37 -3.93
CA GLY A 19 -15.88 -2.50 -5.21
C GLY A 19 -14.34 -2.49 -5.11
N GLY A 20 -13.81 -2.25 -3.91
CA GLY A 20 -12.39 -2.24 -3.58
C GLY A 20 -12.17 -1.92 -2.10
N ILE A 21 -10.99 -2.23 -1.59
CA ILE A 21 -10.58 -1.99 -0.20
C ILE A 21 -9.36 -1.07 -0.17
N ASN A 22 -9.46 0.01 0.60
CA ASN A 22 -8.34 0.86 0.99
C ASN A 22 -7.96 0.54 2.43
N LEU A 23 -6.78 -0.05 2.65
CA LEU A 23 -6.21 -0.30 3.97
C LEU A 23 -5.48 0.96 4.45
N GLU A 24 -5.66 1.29 5.72
CA GLU A 24 -5.15 2.51 6.35
C GLU A 24 -4.73 2.21 7.79
N ASP A 25 -3.71 2.89 8.29
CA ASP A 25 -3.33 2.96 9.71
C ASP A 25 -3.09 1.59 10.37
N ILE A 26 -2.62 0.60 9.60
CA ILE A 26 -2.25 -0.72 10.12
C ILE A 26 -0.77 -0.71 10.50
N LYS A 27 -0.49 -1.05 11.77
CA LYS A 27 0.88 -1.12 12.29
C LYS A 27 1.75 -2.10 11.49
N ALA A 28 3.00 -1.73 11.26
CA ALA A 28 4.04 -2.62 10.77
C ALA A 28 4.66 -3.51 11.89
N PRO A 29 5.06 -4.76 11.59
CA PRO A 29 5.07 -5.39 10.27
C PRO A 29 3.75 -6.06 9.86
N GLU A 30 2.71 -6.02 10.70
CA GLU A 30 1.47 -6.76 10.48
C GLU A 30 0.71 -6.30 9.22
N CYS A 31 0.81 -5.02 8.85
CA CYS A 31 0.20 -4.45 7.63
C CYS A 31 0.60 -5.19 6.34
N PHE A 32 1.85 -5.64 6.24
CA PHE A 32 2.34 -6.37 5.07
C PHE A 32 1.65 -7.73 4.91
N GLU A 33 1.43 -8.42 6.03
CA GLU A 33 0.77 -9.72 6.00
C GLU A 33 -0.73 -9.57 5.73
N VAL A 34 -1.39 -8.59 6.35
CA VAL A 34 -2.80 -8.28 6.10
C VAL A 34 -3.05 -7.97 4.63
N GLU A 35 -2.28 -7.05 4.04
CA GLU A 35 -2.41 -6.68 2.64
C GLU A 35 -2.17 -7.87 1.70
N LYS A 36 -1.08 -8.60 1.91
CA LYS A 36 -0.74 -9.77 1.09
C LYS A 36 -1.87 -10.81 1.10
N GLN A 37 -2.37 -11.18 2.28
CA GLN A 37 -3.43 -12.17 2.39
C GLN A 37 -4.72 -11.67 1.73
N LEU A 38 -5.11 -10.40 1.91
CA LEU A 38 -6.34 -9.86 1.32
C LEU A 38 -6.25 -9.79 -0.21
N VAL A 39 -5.10 -9.38 -0.76
CA VAL A 39 -4.84 -9.40 -2.23
C VAL A 39 -4.95 -10.82 -2.80
N GLU A 40 -4.48 -11.84 -2.08
CA GLU A 40 -4.56 -13.25 -2.50
C GLU A 40 -5.97 -13.84 -2.38
N LEU A 41 -6.76 -13.40 -1.39
CA LEU A 41 -8.05 -14.00 -1.03
C LEU A 41 -9.28 -13.34 -1.67
N MET A 42 -9.18 -12.08 -2.06
CA MET A 42 -10.32 -11.27 -2.53
C MET A 42 -10.32 -11.10 -4.04
N ASN A 43 -11.51 -10.98 -4.64
CA ASN A 43 -11.68 -10.76 -6.09
C ASN A 43 -11.81 -9.28 -6.46
N ILE A 44 -11.74 -8.38 -5.47
CA ILE A 44 -11.77 -6.92 -5.66
C ILE A 44 -10.38 -6.34 -5.35
N PRO A 45 -10.03 -5.16 -5.90
CA PRO A 45 -8.75 -4.52 -5.61
C PRO A 45 -8.59 -4.23 -4.13
N VAL A 46 -7.39 -4.50 -3.61
CA VAL A 46 -6.95 -4.13 -2.27
C VAL A 46 -5.70 -3.27 -2.41
N PHE A 47 -5.66 -2.15 -1.71
CA PHE A 47 -4.55 -1.18 -1.76
C PHE A 47 -4.29 -0.65 -0.36
N HIS A 48 -3.03 -0.57 0.06
CA HIS A 48 -2.66 0.08 1.32
C HIS A 48 -2.12 1.48 1.09
N ASP A 49 -2.82 2.51 1.61
CA ASP A 49 -2.49 3.91 1.29
C ASP A 49 -1.18 4.36 1.94
N ASP A 50 -0.98 4.09 3.24
CA ASP A 50 0.27 4.46 3.94
C ASP A 50 1.53 3.88 3.28
N GLN A 51 1.40 2.75 2.59
CA GLN A 51 2.48 2.12 1.85
C GLN A 51 2.55 2.65 0.41
N HIS A 52 1.60 2.25 -0.42
CA HIS A 52 1.64 2.48 -1.86
C HIS A 52 1.25 3.91 -2.23
N GLY A 53 0.26 4.50 -1.56
CA GLY A 53 -0.14 5.90 -1.75
C GLY A 53 1.02 6.85 -1.46
N THR A 54 1.64 6.69 -0.29
CA THR A 54 2.85 7.42 0.11
C THR A 54 3.98 7.23 -0.90
N ALA A 55 4.27 5.98 -1.31
CA ALA A 55 5.34 5.68 -2.26
C ALA A 55 5.11 6.33 -3.63
N ILE A 56 3.87 6.30 -4.15
CA ILE A 56 3.51 6.89 -5.44
C ILE A 56 3.74 8.41 -5.41
N ILE A 57 3.20 9.12 -4.40
CA ILE A 57 3.29 10.57 -4.37
C ILE A 57 4.70 11.06 -4.05
N ALA A 58 5.42 10.36 -3.16
CA ALA A 58 6.82 10.64 -2.88
C ALA A 58 7.69 10.46 -4.13
N SER A 59 7.46 9.39 -4.90
CA SER A 59 8.18 9.12 -6.15
C SER A 59 7.86 10.14 -7.23
N ALA A 60 6.58 10.55 -7.37
CA ALA A 60 6.20 11.61 -8.31
C ALA A 60 6.91 12.93 -7.99
N GLY A 61 6.95 13.33 -6.71
CA GLY A 61 7.71 14.49 -6.25
C GLY A 61 9.22 14.36 -6.51
N PHE A 62 9.77 13.17 -6.25
CA PHE A 62 11.19 12.88 -6.49
C PHE A 62 11.57 12.96 -7.98
N ILE A 63 10.75 12.41 -8.88
CA ILE A 63 10.96 12.50 -10.33
C ILE A 63 10.98 13.96 -10.78
N ASN A 64 10.01 14.76 -10.34
CA ASN A 64 9.98 16.20 -10.63
C ASN A 64 11.24 16.91 -10.10
N ALA A 65 11.71 16.56 -8.90
CA ALA A 65 12.91 17.15 -8.31
C ALA A 65 14.19 16.81 -9.10
N ILE A 66 14.30 15.59 -9.62
CA ILE A 66 15.40 15.16 -10.49
C ILE A 66 15.41 15.97 -11.79
N GLU A 67 14.26 16.12 -12.42
CA GLU A 67 14.10 16.88 -13.67
C GLU A 67 14.50 18.34 -13.48
N ILE A 68 13.98 19.01 -12.45
CA ILE A 68 14.31 20.41 -12.12
C ILE A 68 15.80 20.57 -11.81
N SER A 69 16.41 19.57 -11.17
CA SER A 69 17.84 19.54 -10.86
C SER A 69 18.74 19.22 -12.05
N LYS A 70 18.17 18.88 -13.22
CA LYS A 70 18.88 18.42 -14.42
C LYS A 70 19.83 17.24 -14.15
N LYS A 71 19.42 16.34 -13.25
CA LYS A 71 20.16 15.11 -12.93
C LYS A 71 19.53 13.93 -13.65
N LYS A 72 20.28 12.83 -13.77
CA LYS A 72 19.71 11.53 -14.15
C LYS A 72 19.41 10.73 -12.89
N ILE A 73 18.33 9.96 -12.90
CA ILE A 73 17.89 9.21 -11.71
C ILE A 73 18.92 8.17 -11.27
N GLU A 74 19.62 7.54 -12.22
CA GLU A 74 20.67 6.56 -11.98
C GLU A 74 21.92 7.13 -11.27
N ASP A 75 22.12 8.45 -11.33
CA ASP A 75 23.24 9.14 -10.69
C ASP A 75 22.89 9.61 -9.26
N VAL A 76 21.63 9.46 -8.83
CA VAL A 76 21.15 9.93 -7.53
C VAL A 76 21.29 8.84 -6.48
N LYS A 77 21.97 9.16 -5.39
CA LYS A 77 22.00 8.32 -4.18
C LYS A 77 20.76 8.62 -3.31
N VAL A 78 19.86 7.65 -3.20
CA VAL A 78 18.75 7.66 -2.23
C VAL A 78 19.26 7.17 -0.88
N VAL A 79 18.85 7.82 0.22
CA VAL A 79 19.26 7.51 1.60
C VAL A 79 18.01 7.16 2.41
#